data_AF-A0A9P0YY49-F1
#
_entry.id   AF-A0A9P0YY49-F1
#
_cell.length_a   1.000
_cell.length_b   1.000
_cell.length_c   1.000
_cell.angle_alpha   90.00
_cell.angle_beta   90.00
_cell.angle_gamma   90.00
#
_symmetry.space_group_name_H-M   'P 1'
#
loop_
_entity.id
_entity.type
_entity.pdbx_description
1 polymer ?
#
loop_
_entity_poly.entity_id
_entity_poly.type
_entity_poly.pdbx_seq_one_letter_code
_entity_poly.pdbx_strand_id
1 'polypeptide(L)'
;MEFSRLTEALASKSYDNIPLICDDLMLSFAAKGITFHEEWPYTIHLLGHLYNNDIFSARFLWKTTPAEIKVSRPEMVAVWKIGQKLWKRDYAGVHEALRAYDWSPEVREIVVSIADRYTKKMFDLLVSAYSTISVQETALFMGMNLDDATQYVLHQGWSLDAATQMLTVKRQEIVKEQKLDVTKLQRLTEYVFHLEH
;
A
#
# COMPACT_ATOMS: atom_id res chain seq x y z
N MET A 1 27.77 9.03 2.58
CA MET A 1 27.86 7.66 2.03
C MET A 1 26.80 6.73 2.59
N GLU A 2 26.38 6.84 3.86
CA GLU A 2 25.53 5.81 4.47
C GLU A 2 24.04 5.83 4.05
N PHE A 3 23.51 6.96 3.59
CA PHE A 3 22.16 7.04 3.01
C PHE A 3 22.14 7.11 1.48
N SER A 4 23.27 6.86 0.79
CA SER A 4 23.32 6.99 -0.67
C SER A 4 22.35 6.06 -1.39
N ARG A 5 22.21 4.82 -0.89
CA ARG A 5 21.24 3.84 -1.40
C ARG A 5 19.80 4.32 -1.25
N LEU A 6 19.49 5.03 -0.16
CA LEU A 6 18.17 5.60 0.08
C LEU A 6 17.91 6.78 -0.88
N THR A 7 18.87 7.68 -1.05
CA THR A 7 18.73 8.81 -1.99
C THR A 7 18.61 8.34 -3.45
N GLU A 8 19.30 7.27 -3.81
CA GLU A 8 19.18 6.64 -5.14
C GLU A 8 17.81 5.97 -5.32
N ALA A 9 17.30 5.29 -4.30
CA ALA A 9 15.96 4.69 -4.32
C ALA A 9 14.87 5.76 -4.47
N LEU A 10 15.01 6.90 -3.78
CA LEU A 10 14.11 8.05 -3.91
C LEU A 10 14.17 8.66 -5.31
N ALA A 11 15.38 8.89 -5.84
CA ALA A 11 15.57 9.45 -7.19
C ALA A 11 15.03 8.53 -8.30
N SER A 12 15.17 7.20 -8.13
CA SER A 12 14.66 6.19 -9.06
C SER A 12 13.18 5.86 -8.87
N LYS A 13 12.50 6.46 -7.89
CA LYS A 13 11.11 6.17 -7.50
C LYS A 13 10.86 4.69 -7.18
N SER A 14 11.91 3.96 -6.77
CA SER A 14 11.83 2.55 -6.40
C SER A 14 11.41 2.39 -4.94
N TYR A 15 10.21 2.90 -4.62
CA TYR A 15 9.70 2.99 -3.25
C TYR A 15 9.51 1.62 -2.57
N ASP A 16 9.32 0.54 -3.34
CA ASP A 16 9.18 -0.81 -2.79
C ASP A 16 10.42 -1.28 -2.02
N ASN A 17 11.61 -0.79 -2.39
CA ASN A 17 12.88 -1.19 -1.79
C ASN A 17 13.25 -0.37 -0.54
N ILE A 18 12.56 0.75 -0.29
CA ILE A 18 12.88 1.67 0.81
C ILE A 18 12.88 0.97 2.18
N PRO A 19 11.87 0.14 2.54
CA PRO A 19 11.86 -0.57 3.81
C PRO A 19 13.08 -1.46 4.02
N LEU A 20 13.40 -2.28 3.01
CA LEU A 20 14.52 -3.21 3.08
C LEU A 20 15.85 -2.48 3.27
N ILE A 21 16.07 -1.40 2.50
CA ILE A 21 17.28 -0.58 2.62
C ILE A 21 17.36 0.05 4.02
N CYS A 22 16.25 0.57 4.53
CA CYS A 22 16.21 1.18 5.86
C CYS A 22 16.44 0.16 6.97
N ASP A 23 15.81 -1.00 6.91
CA ASP A 23 15.97 -2.08 7.90
C ASP A 23 17.40 -2.63 7.90
N ASP A 24 18.00 -2.87 6.72
CA ASP A 24 19.40 -3.30 6.58
C ASP A 24 20.36 -2.28 7.18
N LEU A 25 20.15 -0.99 6.89
CA LEU A 25 20.95 0.08 7.45
C LEU A 25 20.80 0.12 8.98
N MET A 26 19.57 0.01 9.49
CA MET A 26 19.27 0.02 10.91
C MET A 26 19.99 -1.11 11.66
N LEU A 27 19.98 -2.31 11.10
CA LEU A 27 20.70 -3.48 11.62
C LEU A 27 22.22 -3.28 11.58
N SER A 28 22.74 -2.74 10.47
CA SER A 28 24.17 -2.47 10.31
C SER A 28 24.70 -1.46 11.34
N PHE A 29 23.91 -0.44 11.65
CA PHE A 29 24.25 0.56 12.66
C PHE A 29 24.18 0.01 14.07
N ALA A 30 23.15 -0.79 14.37
CA ALA A 30 23.04 -1.47 15.65
C ALA A 30 24.23 -2.41 15.88
N ALA A 31 24.68 -3.14 14.85
CA ALA A 31 25.86 -4.01 14.92
C ALA A 31 27.16 -3.23 15.19
N LYS A 32 27.27 -1.98 14.70
CA LYS A 32 28.40 -1.08 14.97
C LYS A 32 28.29 -0.37 16.34
N GLY A 33 27.18 -0.53 17.06
CA GLY A 33 26.94 0.14 18.34
C GLY A 33 26.68 1.64 18.24
N ILE A 34 26.31 2.15 17.07
CA ILE A 34 26.04 3.59 16.85
C ILE A 34 24.59 3.88 17.20
N THR A 35 24.34 4.91 18.02
CA THR A 35 23.00 5.41 18.31
C THR A 35 22.63 6.50 17.30
N PHE A 36 21.79 6.18 16.32
CA PHE A 36 21.43 7.06 15.19
C PHE A 36 20.02 7.64 15.31
N HIS A 37 19.42 7.58 16.51
CA HIS A 37 18.01 7.90 16.69
C HIS A 37 17.67 9.31 16.18
N GLU A 38 18.44 10.35 16.45
CA GLU A 38 18.04 11.71 16.05
C GLU A 38 18.17 12.00 14.56
N GLU A 39 19.10 11.36 13.84
CA GLU A 39 19.37 11.64 12.42
C GLU A 39 18.63 10.70 11.46
N TRP A 40 17.97 9.65 11.97
CA TRP A 40 17.32 8.65 11.14
C TRP A 40 16.13 9.21 10.33
N PRO A 41 15.97 8.86 9.04
CA PRO A 41 14.82 9.28 8.22
C PRO A 41 13.54 8.49 8.54
N TYR A 42 13.02 8.63 9.76
CA TYR A 42 11.83 7.88 10.22
C TYR A 42 10.59 8.07 9.36
N THR A 43 10.35 9.28 8.85
CA THR A 43 9.18 9.58 7.99
C THR A 43 9.22 8.73 6.72
N ILE A 44 10.38 8.71 6.04
CA ILE A 44 10.58 7.96 4.80
C ILE A 44 10.54 6.45 5.07
N HIS A 45 11.16 6.01 6.16
CA HIS A 45 11.12 4.60 6.56
C HIS A 45 9.68 4.13 6.80
N LEU A 46 8.88 4.91 7.55
CA LEU A 46 7.48 4.59 7.83
C LEU A 46 6.62 4.60 6.56
N LEU A 47 6.84 5.56 5.66
CA LEU A 47 6.15 5.64 4.38
C LEU A 47 6.47 4.45 3.47
N GLY A 48 7.73 4.00 3.45
CA GLY A 48 8.10 2.80 2.70
C GLY A 48 7.29 1.58 3.15
N HIS A 49 7.16 1.37 4.46
CA HIS A 49 6.37 0.25 4.99
C HIS A 49 4.90 0.36 4.60
N LEU A 50 4.33 1.57 4.66
CA LEU A 50 2.96 1.83 4.20
C LEU A 50 2.79 1.62 2.69
N TYR A 51 3.78 2.00 1.89
CA TYR A 51 3.77 1.78 0.44
C TYR A 51 3.70 0.30 0.09
N ASN A 52 4.43 -0.55 0.83
CA ASN A 52 4.39 -2.01 0.69
C ASN A 52 3.16 -2.68 1.33
N ASN A 53 2.24 -1.88 1.88
CA ASN A 53 1.07 -2.36 2.62
C ASN A 53 1.45 -3.23 3.85
N ASP A 54 2.66 -3.05 4.39
CA ASP A 54 3.11 -3.69 5.63
C ASP A 54 2.84 -2.78 6.83
N ILE A 55 1.59 -2.80 7.26
CA ILE A 55 1.11 -1.99 8.39
C ILE A 55 1.69 -2.51 9.72
N PHE A 56 2.08 -3.79 9.78
CA PHE A 56 2.62 -4.39 11.00
C PHE A 56 4.03 -3.87 11.27
N SER A 57 4.91 -3.92 10.27
CA SER A 57 6.27 -3.37 10.39
C SER A 57 6.25 -1.87 10.65
N ALA A 58 5.35 -1.13 9.97
CA ALA A 58 5.10 0.28 10.26
C ALA A 58 4.71 0.53 11.74
N ARG A 59 3.85 -0.31 12.31
CA ARG A 59 3.42 -0.23 13.71
C ARG A 59 4.56 -0.55 14.68
N PHE A 60 5.39 -1.54 14.37
CA PHE A 60 6.56 -1.87 15.20
C PHE A 60 7.55 -0.69 15.20
N LEU A 61 7.86 -0.13 14.04
CA LEU A 61 8.71 1.05 13.90
C LEU A 61 8.15 2.24 14.71
N TRP A 62 6.85 2.49 14.63
CA TRP A 62 6.20 3.55 15.42
C TRP A 62 6.36 3.33 16.93
N LYS A 63 6.25 2.08 17.39
CA LYS A 63 6.39 1.74 18.82
C LYS A 63 7.83 1.87 19.32
N THR A 64 8.82 1.48 18.52
CA THR A 64 10.24 1.53 18.88
C THR A 64 10.82 2.94 18.82
N THR A 65 10.17 3.85 18.10
CA THR A 65 10.63 5.24 18.00
C THR A 65 10.46 5.99 19.33
N PRO A 66 11.51 6.68 19.84
CA PRO A 66 11.45 7.50 21.04
C PRO A 66 10.35 8.58 21.00
N ALA A 67 9.85 8.99 22.16
CA ALA A 67 8.74 9.95 22.24
C ALA A 67 9.16 11.36 21.81
N GLU A 68 10.41 11.71 22.07
CA GLU A 68 11.04 13.00 21.76
C GLU A 68 11.00 13.27 20.26
N ILE A 69 11.22 12.23 19.46
CA ILE A 69 11.24 12.29 17.99
C ILE A 69 9.82 12.44 17.42
N LYS A 70 8.83 11.84 18.09
CA LYS A 70 7.42 11.98 17.69
C LYS A 70 6.90 13.39 17.91
N VAL A 71 7.38 14.06 18.96
CA VAL A 71 7.01 15.45 19.26
C VAL A 71 7.73 16.42 18.30
N SER A 72 9.01 16.16 18.02
CA SER A 72 9.81 17.04 17.15
C SER A 72 9.44 16.94 15.67
N ARG A 73 8.84 15.83 15.22
CA ARG A 73 8.52 15.58 13.79
C ARG A 73 7.02 15.37 13.56
N PRO A 74 6.26 16.45 13.28
CA PRO A 74 4.83 16.35 13.01
C PRO A 74 4.50 15.56 11.74
N GLU A 75 5.40 15.54 10.74
CA GLU A 75 5.22 14.73 9.52
C GLU A 75 5.07 13.24 9.86
N MET A 76 5.88 12.72 10.78
CA MET A 76 5.84 11.31 11.18
C MET A 76 4.49 10.96 11.84
N VAL A 77 3.96 11.86 12.66
CA VAL A 77 2.64 11.72 13.28
C VAL A 77 1.54 11.69 12.21
N ALA A 78 1.64 12.54 11.18
CA ALA A 78 0.71 12.55 10.07
C ALA A 78 0.75 11.25 9.26
N VAL A 79 1.94 10.72 8.98
CA VAL A 79 2.11 9.40 8.33
C VAL A 79 1.48 8.30 9.18
N TRP A 80 1.68 8.32 10.50
CA TRP A 80 1.07 7.34 11.38
C TRP A 80 -0.46 7.42 11.41
N LYS A 81 -1.06 8.62 11.29
CA LYS A 81 -2.52 8.77 11.14
C LYS A 81 -3.04 8.04 9.90
N ILE A 82 -2.32 8.09 8.77
CA ILE A 82 -2.65 7.30 7.57
C ILE A 82 -2.63 5.80 7.90
N GLY A 83 -1.58 5.34 8.57
CA GLY A 83 -1.47 3.96 9.05
C GLY A 83 -2.62 3.52 9.96
N GLN A 84 -3.07 4.40 10.86
CA GLN A 84 -4.23 4.14 11.73
C GLN A 84 -5.54 3.99 10.96
N LYS A 85 -5.76 4.83 9.93
CA LYS A 85 -6.93 4.74 9.05
C LYS A 85 -6.92 3.45 8.23
N LEU A 86 -5.75 3.08 7.69
CA LEU A 86 -5.54 1.80 7.02
C LEU A 86 -5.82 0.60 7.94
N TRP A 87 -5.35 0.65 9.18
CA TRP A 87 -5.59 -0.41 10.17
C TRP A 87 -7.07 -0.57 10.51
N LYS A 88 -7.80 0.54 10.67
CA LYS A 88 -9.25 0.54 10.94
C LYS A 88 -10.10 0.21 9.71
N ARG A 89 -9.49 0.08 8.52
CA ARG A 89 -10.17 -0.07 7.23
C ARG A 89 -11.13 1.08 6.93
N ASP A 90 -10.78 2.28 7.35
CA ASP A 90 -11.52 3.50 7.06
C ASP A 90 -11.11 4.02 5.68
N TYR A 91 -11.77 3.54 4.62
CA TYR A 91 -11.39 3.78 3.23
C TYR A 91 -11.41 5.27 2.85
N ALA A 92 -12.48 5.98 3.21
CA ALA A 92 -12.59 7.42 2.97
C ALA A 92 -11.58 8.20 3.80
N GLY A 93 -11.41 7.82 5.08
CA GLY A 93 -10.48 8.46 5.99
C GLY A 93 -9.01 8.32 5.59
N VAL A 94 -8.64 7.33 4.78
CA VAL A 94 -7.28 7.21 4.21
C VAL A 94 -7.03 8.33 3.20
N HIS A 95 -7.95 8.55 2.26
CA HIS A 95 -7.83 9.62 1.26
C HIS A 95 -7.85 11.02 1.88
N GLU A 96 -8.63 11.20 2.95
CA GLU A 96 -8.59 12.42 3.75
C GLU A 96 -7.23 12.59 4.45
N ALA A 97 -6.72 11.55 5.11
CA ALA A 97 -5.44 11.62 5.82
C ALA A 97 -4.24 11.87 4.89
N LEU A 98 -4.29 11.36 3.66
CA LEU A 98 -3.27 11.62 2.63
C LEU A 98 -3.25 13.09 2.19
N ARG A 99 -4.41 13.75 2.13
CA ARG A 99 -4.57 15.16 1.73
C ARG A 99 -4.48 16.16 2.88
N ALA A 100 -4.62 15.71 4.12
CA ALA A 100 -4.77 16.58 5.29
C ALA A 100 -3.48 17.28 5.74
N TYR A 101 -2.31 16.93 5.21
CA TYR A 101 -1.03 17.44 5.67
C TYR A 101 -0.19 18.00 4.52
N ASP A 102 0.47 19.15 4.77
CA ASP A 102 1.40 19.77 3.83
C ASP A 102 2.77 19.10 3.89
N TRP A 103 2.97 18.10 3.05
CA TRP A 103 4.21 17.32 2.99
C TRP A 103 5.38 18.12 2.43
N SER A 104 6.58 17.90 2.99
CA SER A 104 7.85 18.28 2.35
C SER A 104 7.96 17.69 0.93
N PRO A 105 8.68 18.36 0.00
CA PRO A 105 8.72 17.95 -1.41
C PRO A 105 9.23 16.52 -1.61
N GLU A 106 10.20 16.07 -0.82
CA GLU A 106 10.76 14.71 -0.89
C GLU A 106 9.73 13.64 -0.49
N VAL A 107 8.93 13.92 0.54
CA VAL A 107 7.90 13.02 1.06
C VAL A 107 6.66 13.02 0.18
N ARG A 108 6.34 14.18 -0.42
CA ARG A 108 5.15 14.38 -1.25
C ARG A 108 5.09 13.40 -2.41
N GLU A 109 6.22 13.14 -3.08
CA GLU A 109 6.25 12.20 -4.20
C GLU A 109 5.89 10.77 -3.79
N ILE A 110 6.35 10.33 -2.61
CA ILE A 110 6.00 9.02 -2.06
C ILE A 110 4.52 8.98 -1.66
N VAL A 111 4.01 10.06 -1.04
CA VAL A 111 2.61 10.11 -0.62
C VAL A 111 1.66 10.04 -1.82
N VAL A 112 1.99 10.74 -2.91
CA VAL A 112 1.21 10.68 -4.16
C VAL A 112 1.25 9.26 -4.75
N SER A 113 2.42 8.61 -4.78
CA SER A 113 2.51 7.23 -5.28
C SER A 113 1.75 6.22 -4.40
N ILE A 114 1.74 6.42 -3.07
CA ILE A 114 0.89 5.64 -2.16
C ILE A 114 -0.59 5.85 -2.48
N ALA A 115 -1.02 7.10 -2.71
CA ALA A 115 -2.41 7.41 -3.05
C ALA A 115 -2.83 6.72 -4.36
N ASP A 116 -2.00 6.79 -5.41
CA ASP A 116 -2.26 6.13 -6.70
C ASP A 116 -2.30 4.60 -6.58
N ARG A 117 -1.39 4.02 -5.79
CA ARG A 117 -1.39 2.57 -5.53
C ARG A 117 -2.63 2.16 -4.74
N TYR A 118 -3.05 3.00 -3.79
CA TYR A 118 -4.23 2.74 -2.95
C TYR A 118 -5.53 2.84 -3.76
N THR A 119 -5.70 3.86 -4.59
CA THR A 119 -6.87 3.98 -5.49
C THR A 119 -6.96 2.78 -6.43
N LYS A 120 -5.84 2.37 -7.03
CA LYS A 120 -5.80 1.17 -7.88
C LYS A 120 -6.17 -0.10 -7.11
N LYS A 121 -5.63 -0.29 -5.90
CA LYS A 121 -5.98 -1.43 -5.04
C LYS A 121 -7.47 -1.43 -4.66
N MET A 122 -8.05 -0.26 -4.38
CA MET A 122 -9.48 -0.15 -4.09
C MET A 122 -10.30 -0.48 -5.34
N PHE A 123 -9.89 -0.02 -6.52
CA PHE A 123 -10.55 -0.38 -7.77
C PHE A 123 -10.53 -1.90 -8.01
N ASP A 124 -9.37 -2.55 -7.86
CA ASP A 124 -9.24 -4.01 -8.01
C ASP A 124 -10.11 -4.77 -6.98
N LEU A 125 -10.23 -4.23 -5.76
CA LEU A 125 -11.14 -4.75 -4.75
C LEU A 125 -12.61 -4.62 -5.18
N LEU A 126 -13.01 -3.48 -5.74
CA LEU A 126 -14.37 -3.29 -6.25
C LEU A 126 -14.69 -4.26 -7.40
N VAL A 127 -13.76 -4.43 -8.35
CA VAL A 127 -13.90 -5.36 -9.48
C VAL A 127 -14.10 -6.80 -9.02
N SER A 128 -13.39 -7.20 -7.96
CA SER A 128 -13.39 -8.58 -7.48
C SER A 128 -14.54 -8.89 -6.50
N ALA A 129 -14.94 -7.93 -5.67
CA ALA A 129 -15.90 -8.15 -4.59
C ALA A 129 -17.36 -7.84 -4.98
N TYR A 130 -17.60 -6.92 -5.92
CA TYR A 130 -18.95 -6.45 -6.25
C TYR A 130 -19.38 -6.86 -7.65
N SER A 131 -20.68 -7.17 -7.78
CA SER A 131 -21.35 -7.29 -9.09
C SER A 131 -22.10 -5.99 -9.43
N THR A 132 -22.69 -5.36 -8.42
CA THR A 132 -23.32 -4.05 -8.49
C THR A 132 -22.89 -3.23 -7.27
N ILE A 133 -22.68 -1.92 -7.46
CA ILE A 133 -22.28 -0.99 -6.39
C ILE A 133 -22.88 0.39 -6.66
N SER A 134 -23.18 1.18 -5.63
CA SER A 134 -23.67 2.54 -5.83
C SER A 134 -22.56 3.49 -6.30
N VAL A 135 -22.93 4.55 -7.00
CA VAL A 135 -21.97 5.62 -7.38
C VAL A 135 -21.36 6.28 -6.13
N GLN A 136 -22.16 6.44 -5.07
CA GLN A 136 -21.73 7.05 -3.80
C GLN A 136 -20.64 6.22 -3.12
N GLU A 137 -20.86 4.90 -2.97
CA GLU A 137 -19.85 4.02 -2.38
C GLU A 137 -18.58 3.97 -3.23
N THR A 138 -18.73 3.91 -4.56
CA THR A 138 -17.59 3.91 -5.48
C THR A 138 -16.73 5.17 -5.31
N ALA A 139 -17.36 6.34 -5.22
CA ALA A 139 -16.67 7.60 -4.94
C ALA A 139 -15.97 7.59 -3.57
N LEU A 140 -16.63 7.04 -2.53
CA LEU A 140 -16.05 6.89 -1.19
C LEU A 140 -14.80 5.98 -1.19
N PHE A 141 -14.85 4.84 -1.90
CA PHE A 141 -13.72 3.92 -1.99
C PHE A 141 -12.55 4.50 -2.80
N MET A 142 -12.85 5.21 -3.89
CA MET A 142 -11.81 5.80 -4.74
C MET A 142 -11.30 7.17 -4.23
N GLY A 143 -12.00 7.80 -3.27
CA GLY A 143 -11.61 9.10 -2.72
C GLY A 143 -11.80 10.28 -3.69
N MET A 144 -12.60 10.07 -4.72
CA MET A 144 -12.87 11.00 -5.82
C MET A 144 -14.26 11.62 -5.69
N ASN A 145 -14.53 12.68 -6.45
CA ASN A 145 -15.88 13.23 -6.57
C ASN A 145 -16.78 12.24 -7.32
N LEU A 146 -18.10 12.37 -7.15
CA LEU A 146 -19.09 11.50 -7.80
C LEU A 146 -18.95 11.51 -9.33
N ASP A 147 -18.75 12.69 -9.91
CA ASP A 147 -18.61 12.85 -11.36
C ASP A 147 -17.32 12.20 -11.88
N ASP A 148 -16.19 12.46 -11.22
CA ASP A 148 -14.89 11.89 -11.58
C ASP A 148 -14.88 10.36 -11.45
N ALA A 149 -15.48 9.83 -10.37
CA ALA A 149 -15.61 8.40 -10.15
C ALA A 149 -16.45 7.74 -11.25
N THR A 150 -17.56 8.39 -11.64
CA THR A 150 -18.44 7.89 -12.71
C THR A 150 -17.72 7.88 -14.07
N GLN A 151 -17.01 8.97 -14.41
CA GLN A 151 -16.23 9.03 -15.65
C GLN A 151 -15.14 7.96 -15.67
N TYR A 152 -14.45 7.75 -14.55
CA TYR A 152 -13.40 6.73 -14.43
C TYR A 152 -13.94 5.32 -14.67
N VAL A 153 -15.04 4.92 -14.00
CA VAL A 153 -15.59 3.57 -14.15
C VAL A 153 -16.21 3.32 -15.52
N LEU A 154 -16.80 4.35 -16.15
CA LEU A 154 -17.31 4.26 -17.51
C LEU A 154 -16.16 4.03 -18.52
N HIS A 155 -15.02 4.71 -18.33
CA HIS A 155 -13.82 4.47 -19.13
C HIS A 155 -13.28 3.04 -18.96
N GLN A 156 -13.46 2.44 -17.78
CA GLN A 156 -13.09 1.04 -17.50
C GLN A 156 -14.14 0.03 -17.99
N GLY A 157 -15.20 0.48 -18.67
CA GLY A 157 -16.21 -0.38 -19.30
C GLY A 157 -17.29 -0.90 -18.36
N TRP A 158 -17.53 -0.22 -17.23
CA TRP A 158 -18.69 -0.47 -16.38
C TRP A 158 -19.93 0.21 -16.96
N SER A 159 -21.12 -0.28 -16.61
CA SER A 159 -22.39 0.35 -17.03
C SER A 159 -23.07 1.04 -15.86
N LEU A 160 -23.63 2.23 -16.11
CA LEU A 160 -24.40 2.99 -15.14
C LEU A 160 -25.90 2.84 -15.43
N ASP A 161 -26.66 2.43 -14.42
CA ASP A 161 -28.12 2.54 -14.44
C ASP A 161 -28.55 3.88 -13.83
N ALA A 162 -28.98 4.80 -14.69
CA ALA A 162 -29.39 6.15 -14.29
C ALA A 162 -30.62 6.17 -13.38
N ALA A 163 -31.50 5.16 -13.45
CA ALA A 163 -32.72 5.09 -12.65
C ALA A 163 -32.43 4.74 -11.18
N THR A 164 -31.43 3.90 -10.94
CA THR A 164 -31.09 3.40 -9.60
C THR A 164 -29.79 3.98 -9.04
N GLN A 165 -29.01 4.72 -9.85
CA GLN A 165 -27.68 5.21 -9.50
C GLN A 165 -26.72 4.06 -9.10
N MET A 166 -26.90 2.91 -9.75
CA MET A 166 -26.09 1.71 -9.53
C MET A 166 -25.18 1.46 -10.73
N LEU A 167 -23.94 1.08 -10.42
CA LEU A 167 -22.93 0.67 -11.38
C LEU A 167 -22.89 -0.85 -11.46
N THR A 168 -22.93 -1.39 -12.67
CA THR A 168 -22.69 -2.82 -12.92
C THR A 168 -21.21 -3.02 -13.22
N VAL A 169 -20.55 -3.79 -12.35
CA VAL A 169 -19.12 -4.03 -12.40
C VAL A 169 -18.82 -5.07 -13.47
N LYS A 170 -17.96 -4.72 -14.42
CA LYS A 170 -17.44 -5.69 -15.38
C LYS A 170 -16.37 -6.55 -14.71
N ARG A 171 -16.78 -7.72 -14.21
CA ARG A 171 -15.85 -8.69 -13.60
C ARG A 171 -14.81 -9.12 -14.65
N GLN A 172 -13.54 -9.02 -14.31
CA GLN A 172 -12.49 -9.62 -15.14
C GLN A 172 -12.66 -11.15 -15.13
N GLU A 173 -12.74 -11.76 -16.30
CA GLU A 173 -12.77 -13.21 -16.42
C GLU A 173 -11.45 -13.76 -15.90
N ILE A 174 -11.48 -14.38 -14.72
CA ILE A 174 -10.35 -15.16 -14.23
C ILE A 174 -10.28 -16.38 -15.15
N VAL A 175 -9.37 -16.35 -16.12
CA VAL A 175 -9.01 -17.51 -16.92
C VAL A 175 -8.46 -18.54 -15.93
N LYS A 176 -9.33 -19.45 -15.48
CA LYS A 176 -8.89 -20.63 -14.75
C LYS A 176 -8.14 -21.49 -15.77
N GLU A 177 -6.83 -21.29 -15.88
CA GLU A 177 -6.00 -22.22 -16.63
C GLU A 177 -6.07 -23.57 -15.90
N GLN A 178 -6.99 -24.42 -16.34
CA GLN A 178 -6.98 -25.86 -16.08
C GLN A 178 -5.88 -26.52 -16.92
N LYS A 179 -4.66 -25.99 -16.87
CA LYS A 179 -3.51 -26.72 -17.40
C LYS A 179 -3.09 -27.72 -16.33
N LEU A 180 -3.36 -29.00 -16.62
CA LEU A 180 -2.72 -30.13 -15.97
C LEU A 180 -1.23 -30.02 -16.25
N ASP A 181 -0.51 -29.33 -15.38
CA ASP A 181 0.93 -29.18 -15.45
C ASP A 181 1.60 -30.53 -15.13
N VAL A 182 2.56 -30.96 -15.94
CA VAL A 182 3.33 -32.19 -15.77
C VAL A 182 4.03 -32.20 -14.41
N THR A 183 4.37 -31.03 -13.86
CA THR A 183 4.91 -30.90 -12.50
C THR A 183 3.93 -31.37 -11.41
N LYS A 184 2.62 -31.23 -11.61
CA LYS A 184 1.60 -31.74 -10.68
C LYS A 184 1.53 -33.26 -10.71
N LEU A 185 1.75 -33.88 -11.88
CA LEU A 185 1.84 -35.33 -12.02
C LEU A 185 3.11 -35.87 -11.35
N GLN A 186 4.25 -35.20 -11.52
CA GLN A 186 5.49 -35.57 -10.82
C GLN A 186 5.33 -35.52 -9.29
N ARG A 187 4.71 -34.47 -8.76
CA ARG A 187 4.42 -34.36 -7.32
C ARG A 187 3.50 -35.48 -6.82
N LEU A 188 2.49 -35.87 -7.61
CA LEU A 188 1.63 -37.00 -7.25
C LEU A 188 2.43 -38.31 -7.19
N THR A 189 3.34 -38.53 -8.13
CA THR A 189 4.23 -39.71 -8.11
C THR A 189 5.15 -39.69 -6.89
N GLU A 190 5.72 -38.53 -6.53
CA GLU A 190 6.54 -38.38 -5.32
C GLU A 190 5.73 -38.65 -4.03
N TYR A 191 4.48 -38.17 -3.96
CA TYR A 191 3.61 -38.44 -2.82
C TYR A 191 3.25 -39.92 -2.67
N VAL A 192 2.94 -40.61 -3.78
CA VAL A 192 2.68 -42.05 -3.76
C VAL A 192 3.92 -42.82 -3.31
N PHE A 193 5.09 -42.48 -3.86
CA PHE A 193 6.35 -43.10 -3.47
C PHE A 193 6.67 -42.91 -1.98
N HIS A 194 6.36 -41.73 -1.41
CA HIS A 194 6.60 -41.44 0.01
C HIS A 194 5.61 -42.13 0.96
N LEU A 195 4.42 -42.51 0.49
CA LEU A 195 3.41 -43.20 1.30
C LEU A 195 3.50 -44.73 1.21
N GLU A 196 4.15 -45.25 0.17
CA GLU A 196 4.37 -46.69 -0.04
C GLU A 196 5.59 -47.24 0.71
N HIS A 197 6.47 -46.38 1.26
CA HIS A 197 7.57 -46.74 2.17
C HIS A 197 7.20 -46.42 3.62
#